data_AF-A0A0A2BHR1-F1
#
_entry.id   AF-A0A0A2BHR1-F1
#
_cell.length_a   1.000
_cell.length_b   1.000
_cell.length_c   1.000
_cell.angle_alpha   90.00
_cell.angle_beta   90.00
_cell.angle_gamma   90.00
#
_symmetry.space_group_name_H-M   'P 1'
#
loop_
_entity.id
_entity.type
_entity.pdbx_description
1 polymer ?
#
loop_
_entity_poly.entity_id
_entity_poly.type
_entity_poly.pdbx_seq_one_letter_code
_entity_poly.pdbx_strand_id
1 'polypeptide(L)'
;MSREQQLKLLKDKRKAIIQDLEIFYQNAFNEISKLNVAEGDIAKLCQLLLLSKEAALGPMQKEIERPLITNPANDVRESKLN
;
A
#
# COMPACT_ATOMS: atom_id res chain seq x y z
N MET A 1 25.12 -1.45 -4.53
CA MET A 1 23.97 -1.52 -5.47
C MET A 1 23.95 -0.25 -6.29
N SER A 2 23.69 -0.34 -7.60
CA SER A 2 23.46 0.85 -8.43
C SER A 2 22.12 1.50 -8.06
N ARG A 3 21.99 2.80 -8.36
CA ARG A 3 20.72 3.54 -8.20
C ARG A 3 19.55 2.86 -8.90
N GLU A 4 19.79 2.33 -10.10
CA GLU A 4 18.81 1.57 -10.86
C GLU A 4 18.37 0.29 -10.12
N GLN A 5 19.32 -0.44 -9.53
CA GLN A 5 19.03 -1.63 -8.72
C GLN A 5 18.20 -1.28 -7.46
N GLN A 6 18.49 -0.16 -6.81
CA GLN A 6 17.72 0.32 -5.65
C GLN A 6 16.27 0.67 -6.03
N LEU A 7 16.08 1.36 -7.16
CA LEU A 7 14.74 1.71 -7.64
C LEU A 7 13.92 0.50 -8.04
N LYS A 8 14.55 -0.45 -8.73
CA LYS A 8 13.93 -1.73 -9.05
C LYS A 8 13.52 -2.47 -7.77
N LEU A 9 14.39 -2.53 -6.77
CA LEU A 9 14.10 -3.17 -5.49
C LEU A 9 12.90 -2.52 -4.78
N LEU A 10 12.85 -1.18 -4.72
CA LEU A 10 11.73 -0.45 -4.12
C LEU A 10 10.41 -0.73 -4.86
N LYS A 11 10.44 -0.75 -6.19
CA LYS A 11 9.26 -1.06 -7.01
C LYS A 11 8.78 -2.49 -6.76
N ASP A 12 9.69 -3.46 -6.75
CA ASP A 12 9.37 -4.87 -6.50
C ASP A 12 8.83 -5.07 -5.08
N LYS A 13 9.43 -4.42 -4.07
CA LYS A 13 8.94 -4.48 -2.70
C LYS A 13 7.55 -3.85 -2.54
N ARG A 14 7.29 -2.73 -3.21
CA ARG A 14 5.96 -2.09 -3.18
C ARG A 14 4.89 -3.00 -3.79
N LYS A 15 5.17 -3.65 -4.92
CA LYS A 15 4.25 -4.64 -5.53
C LYS A 15 3.92 -5.78 -4.58
N ALA A 16 4.93 -6.31 -3.89
CA ALA A 16 4.73 -7.35 -2.89
C ALA A 16 3.83 -6.85 -1.74
N ILE A 17 4.07 -5.64 -1.21
CA ILE A 17 3.22 -5.04 -0.16
C ILE A 17 1.76 -4.90 -0.62
N ILE A 18 1.52 -4.46 -1.86
CA ILE A 18 0.16 -4.38 -2.41
C ILE A 18 -0.51 -5.74 -2.41
N GLN A 19 0.18 -6.78 -2.89
CA GLN A 19 -0.34 -8.15 -2.91
C GLN A 19 -0.64 -8.67 -1.50
N ASP A 20 0.27 -8.45 -0.55
CA ASP A 20 0.10 -8.85 0.85
C ASP A 20 -1.12 -8.16 1.47
N LEU A 21 -1.32 -6.87 1.20
CA LEU A 21 -2.49 -6.12 1.65
C LEU A 21 -3.78 -6.63 1.02
N GLU A 22 -3.80 -6.92 -0.28
CA GLU A 22 -4.96 -7.48 -0.97
C GLU A 22 -5.41 -8.82 -0.35
N ILE A 23 -4.45 -9.71 -0.08
CA ILE A 23 -4.70 -10.98 0.60
C ILE A 23 -5.23 -10.75 2.02
N PHE A 24 -4.61 -9.83 2.77
CA PHE A 24 -5.07 -9.47 4.11
C PHE A 24 -6.53 -9.01 4.11
N TYR A 25 -6.88 -8.07 3.23
CA TYR A 25 -8.26 -7.56 3.15
C TYR A 25 -9.23 -8.65 2.71
N GLN A 26 -8.86 -9.50 1.74
CA GLN A 26 -9.68 -10.63 1.33
C GLN A 26 -9.97 -11.58 2.49
N ASN A 27 -8.95 -11.94 3.27
CA ASN A 27 -9.09 -12.80 4.45
C ASN A 27 -9.97 -12.15 5.51
N ALA A 28 -9.76 -10.87 5.81
CA ALA A 28 -10.55 -10.14 6.79
C ALA A 28 -12.05 -10.09 6.40
N PHE A 29 -12.38 -9.82 5.14
CA PHE A 29 -13.78 -9.90 4.67
C PHE A 29 -14.36 -11.33 4.81
N ASN A 30 -13.55 -12.35 4.54
CA ASN A 30 -13.95 -13.76 4.69
C ASN A 30 -14.15 -14.18 6.15
N GLU A 31 -13.48 -13.53 7.10
CA GLU A 31 -13.71 -13.77 8.53
C GLU A 31 -14.97 -13.04 9.01
N ILE A 32 -15.17 -11.79 8.56
CA ILE A 32 -16.36 -11.00 8.88
C ILE A 32 -17.63 -11.73 8.41
N SER A 33 -17.61 -12.36 7.22
CA SER A 33 -18.76 -13.09 6.69
C SER A 33 -19.18 -14.32 7.51
N LYS A 34 -18.31 -14.78 8.42
CA LYS A 34 -18.56 -15.94 9.30
C LYS A 34 -19.09 -15.52 10.68
N LEU A 35 -19.15 -14.22 10.97
CA LEU A 35 -19.63 -13.72 12.25
C LEU A 35 -21.15 -13.89 12.37
N ASN A 36 -21.60 -14.49 13.46
CA ASN A 36 -23.02 -14.59 13.79
C ASN A 36 -23.46 -13.36 14.62
N VAL A 37 -23.48 -12.19 13.99
CA VAL A 37 -23.87 -10.91 14.60
C VAL A 37 -24.94 -10.21 13.76
N ALA A 38 -25.56 -9.16 14.30
CA ALA A 38 -26.61 -8.42 13.59
C ALA A 38 -26.08 -7.83 12.27
N GLU A 39 -26.89 -7.92 11.21
CA GLU A 39 -26.53 -7.50 9.85
C GLU A 39 -26.03 -6.04 9.79
N GLY A 40 -26.65 -5.14 10.56
CA GLY A 40 -26.25 -3.74 10.63
C GLY A 40 -24.84 -3.52 11.20
N ASP A 41 -24.37 -4.38 12.10
CA ASP A 41 -23.02 -4.28 12.66
C ASP A 41 -21.98 -4.91 11.74
N ILE A 42 -22.35 -5.98 11.01
CA ILE A 42 -21.55 -6.53 9.91
C ILE A 42 -21.33 -5.45 8.84
N ALA A 43 -22.40 -4.76 8.41
CA ALA A 43 -22.31 -3.73 7.38
C ALA A 43 -21.37 -2.59 7.77
N LYS A 44 -21.46 -2.10 9.01
CA LYS A 44 -20.53 -1.07 9.53
C LYS A 44 -19.09 -1.55 9.51
N LEU A 45 -18.83 -2.79 9.95
CA LEU A 45 -17.48 -3.34 10.00
C LEU A 45 -16.89 -3.54 8.59
N CYS A 46 -17.69 -4.05 7.65
CA CYS A 46 -17.32 -4.14 6.24
C CYS A 46 -17.00 -2.77 5.64
N GLN A 47 -17.79 -1.74 5.95
CA GLN A 47 -17.54 -0.38 5.47
C GLN A 47 -16.23 0.21 6.02
N LEU A 48 -15.95 0.01 7.31
CA LEU A 48 -14.68 0.44 7.92
C LEU A 48 -13.48 -0.27 7.27
N LEU A 49 -13.61 -1.57 6.99
CA LEU A 49 -12.58 -2.35 6.31
C LEU A 49 -12.36 -1.88 4.88
N LEU A 50 -13.43 -1.55 4.15
CA LEU A 50 -13.35 -1.02 2.79
C LEU A 50 -12.62 0.33 2.74
N LEU A 51 -12.97 1.26 3.65
CA LEU A 51 -12.30 2.57 3.74
C LEU A 51 -10.81 2.42 4.07
N SER A 52 -10.47 1.51 4.98
CA SER A 52 -9.07 1.17 5.29
C SER A 52 -8.32 0.68 4.05
N LYS A 53 -8.93 -0.25 3.29
CA LYS A 53 -8.35 -0.79 2.05
C LYS A 53 -8.07 0.30 1.02
N GLU A 54 -9.04 1.17 0.78
CA GLU A 54 -8.91 2.27 -0.19
C GLU A 54 -7.78 3.22 0.22
N ALA A 55 -7.71 3.59 1.50
CA ALA A 55 -6.69 4.49 2.04
C ALA A 55 -5.27 3.88 1.99
N ALA A 56 -5.14 2.56 2.16
CA ALA A 56 -3.85 1.87 2.12
C ALA A 56 -3.38 1.58 0.68
N LEU A 57 -4.25 1.05 -0.17
CA LEU A 57 -3.89 0.62 -1.53
C LEU A 57 -3.79 1.78 -2.52
N GLY A 58 -4.68 2.78 -2.42
CA GLY A 58 -4.77 3.88 -3.37
C GLY A 58 -3.43 4.65 -3.54
N PRO A 59 -2.78 5.11 -2.46
CA PRO A 59 -1.47 5.77 -2.55
C PRO A 59 -0.38 4.87 -3.11
N MET A 60 -0.37 3.58 -2.75
CA MET A 60 0.63 2.61 -3.20
C MET A 60 0.52 2.35 -4.71
N GLN A 61 -0.70 2.22 -5.23
CA GLN A 61 -0.98 2.02 -6.65
C GLN A 61 -0.62 3.28 -7.48
N LYS A 62 -1.02 4.47 -7.01
CA LYS A 62 -0.67 5.74 -7.69
C LYS A 62 0.83 5.94 -7.85
N GLU A 63 1.62 5.53 -6.85
CA GLU A 63 3.08 5.67 -6.90
C GLU A 63 3.74 4.62 -7.84
N ILE A 64 3.05 3.55 -8.22
CA ILE A 64 3.52 2.63 -9.29
C ILE A 64 3.38 3.26 -10.68
N GLU A 65 2.33 4.06 -10.88
CA GLU A 65 2.02 4.73 -12.14
C GLU A 65 2.91 5.96 -12.39
N ARG A 66 3.50 6.53 -11.33
CA ARG A 66 4.47 7.62 -11.49
C ARG A 66 5.73 7.11 -12.16
N PRO A 67 6.21 7.76 -13.24
CA PRO A 67 7.49 7.43 -13.83
C PRO A 67 8.57 7.59 -12.76
N LEU A 68 9.54 6.67 -12.73
CA LEU A 68 10.70 6.69 -11.84
C LEU A 68 11.64 7.86 -12.20
N ILE A 69 11.14 9.10 -12.23
CA ILE A 69 11.94 10.29 -12.41
C ILE A 69 12.53 10.61 -11.05
N THR A 70 13.59 9.90 -10.68
CA THR A 70 14.42 10.36 -9.58
C THR A 70 15.20 11.57 -10.07
N ASN A 71 14.70 12.77 -9.79
CA ASN A 71 15.46 13.98 -10.06
C ASN A 71 16.70 13.99 -9.14
N PRO A 72 17.93 13.99 -9.67
CA PRO A 72 19.15 14.03 -8.85
C PRO A 72 19.28 15.29 -7.99
N ALA A 73 18.50 16.34 -8.29
CA ALA A 73 18.60 17.64 -7.64
C ALA A 73 18.16 17.69 -6.16
N ASN A 74 17.46 16.67 -5.64
CA ASN A 74 16.98 16.67 -4.25
C ASN A 74 17.88 15.88 -3.27
N ASP A 75 18.81 15.07 -3.78
CA ASP A 75 19.74 14.23 -2.98
C ASP A 75 20.96 15.03 -2.49
N VAL A 76 21.26 16.16 -3.14
CA VAL A 76 22.40 17.03 -2.80
C VAL A 76 22.09 17.98 -1.63
N ARG A 77 20.82 18.12 -1.22
CA ARG A 77 20.43 19.06 -0.16
C ARG A 77 20.55 18.48 1.26
N GLU A 78 20.58 17.16 1.43
CA GLU A 78 20.76 16.53 2.75
C GLU A 78 22.22 16.19 3.08
N SER A 79 23.12 16.22 2.10
CA SER A 79 24.55 15.95 2.29
C SER A 79 25.41 17.17 2.64
N LYS A 80 24.82 18.37 2.77
CA LYS A 80 25.52 19.60 3.17
C LYS A 80 25.22 20.09 4.58
N LEU A 81 24.55 19.27 5.39
CA LEU A 81 24.32 19.51 6.81
C LEU A 81 24.95 18.37 7.63
N ASN A 82 26.26 18.18 7.49
CA ASN A 82 27.14 17.50 8.44
C ASN A 82 28.55 18.03 8.26
#